data_AF-A0A2P6VFC2-F1
#
_entry.id   AF-A0A2P6VFC2-F1
#
_cell.length_a   1.000
_cell.length_b   1.000
_cell.length_c   1.000
_cell.angle_alpha   90.00
_cell.angle_beta   90.00
_cell.angle_gamma   90.00
#
_symmetry.space_group_name_H-M   'P 1'
#
loop_
_entity.id
_entity.type
_entity.pdbx_description
1 polymer ?
#
loop_
_entity_poly.entity_id
_entity_poly.type
_entity_poly.pdbx_seq_one_letter_code
_entity_poly.pdbx_strand_id
1 'polypeptide(L)'
;MSRAFAAVALLACLSVASARMLLQTGSVSDYTNTANTIALAPTLVGAGSTATSADECITKCLTDADCTYWSWCPTDATADCTLPGLNGAADTTVVKGACLMSYDGADGRHAVFTATGSAVLFQGGHWNPVNSVPPVVAGTVVNASDPASWIDPAGVPAECNGWFTGDQWSGDEIECSICSQLGNDGDYQLKCDLDTDIIGDDSVKCELEATGNEALTFNAVEISCTVDWTKVPQNQCNWADIDSKVPECAKEPVKRILATWRPDE
;
A
#
# COMPACT_ATOMS: atom_id res chain seq x y z
N MET A 1 -36.67 -7.20 -65.20
CA MET A 1 -35.50 -6.42 -64.75
C MET A 1 -35.69 -6.10 -63.28
N SER A 2 -35.06 -6.91 -62.42
CA SER A 2 -35.25 -6.94 -60.97
C SER A 2 -34.62 -5.73 -60.28
N ARG A 3 -35.37 -5.10 -59.37
CA ARG A 3 -34.87 -4.05 -58.48
C ARG A 3 -34.40 -4.70 -57.18
N ALA A 4 -33.12 -4.53 -56.87
CA ALA A 4 -32.50 -4.98 -55.62
C ALA A 4 -32.83 -3.97 -54.50
N PHE A 5 -33.32 -4.49 -53.37
CA PHE A 5 -33.47 -3.75 -52.12
C PHE A 5 -32.12 -3.72 -51.41
N ALA A 6 -31.58 -2.53 -51.14
CA ALA A 6 -30.42 -2.35 -50.28
C ALA A 6 -30.91 -2.19 -48.83
N ALA A 7 -30.65 -3.20 -48.00
CA ALA A 7 -30.89 -3.14 -46.57
C ALA A 7 -29.76 -2.35 -45.89
N VAL A 8 -30.12 -1.25 -45.22
CA VAL A 8 -29.21 -0.46 -44.38
C VAL A 8 -29.04 -1.19 -43.05
N ALA A 9 -27.87 -1.77 -42.83
CA ALA A 9 -27.48 -2.36 -41.55
C ALA A 9 -27.06 -1.24 -40.59
N LEU A 10 -27.96 -0.90 -39.65
CA LEU A 10 -27.70 0.00 -38.54
C LEU A 10 -26.83 -0.77 -37.51
N LEU A 11 -25.51 -0.63 -37.62
CA LEU A 11 -24.57 -1.24 -36.69
C LEU A 11 -24.55 -0.39 -35.40
N ALA A 12 -25.29 -0.84 -34.39
CA ALA A 12 -25.30 -0.23 -33.06
C ALA A 12 -23.93 -0.43 -32.40
N CYS A 13 -23.10 0.61 -32.37
CA CYS A 13 -21.96 0.70 -31.48
C CYS A 13 -22.45 0.84 -30.04
N LEU A 14 -22.76 -0.28 -29.37
CA LEU A 14 -22.74 -0.33 -27.92
C LEU A 14 -21.28 -0.31 -27.49
N SER A 15 -20.75 0.88 -27.20
CA SER A 15 -19.55 1.01 -26.39
C SER A 15 -19.86 0.43 -25.02
N VAL A 16 -19.26 -0.71 -24.71
CA VAL A 16 -19.22 -1.25 -23.35
C VAL A 16 -18.32 -0.32 -22.56
N ALA A 17 -18.92 0.73 -21.97
CA ALA A 17 -18.29 1.42 -20.87
C ALA A 17 -18.17 0.40 -19.74
N SER A 18 -17.02 -0.29 -19.68
CA SER A 18 -16.62 -1.03 -18.48
C SER A 18 -16.41 0.01 -17.39
N ALA A 19 -17.49 0.37 -16.70
CA ALA A 19 -17.42 1.07 -15.43
C ALA A 19 -16.74 0.12 -14.45
N ARG A 20 -15.41 0.16 -14.40
CA ARG A 20 -14.65 -0.30 -13.22
C ARG A 20 -14.92 0.71 -12.10
N MET A 21 -16.14 0.70 -11.58
CA MET A 21 -16.44 1.32 -10.30
C MET A 21 -15.99 0.34 -9.23
N LEU A 22 -14.68 0.15 -9.11
CA LEU A 22 -14.09 -0.39 -7.89
C LEU A 22 -14.27 0.72 -6.86
N LEU A 23 -15.29 0.59 -6.00
CA LEU A 23 -15.36 1.43 -4.81
C LEU A 23 -14.06 1.20 -4.04
N GLN A 24 -13.24 2.24 -3.94
CA GLN A 24 -12.08 2.22 -3.07
C GLN A 24 -12.62 2.08 -1.64
N THR A 25 -12.40 0.94 -0.98
CA THR A 25 -12.88 0.67 0.39
C THR A 25 -11.97 1.34 1.42
N GLY A 26 -11.64 2.61 1.20
CA GLY A 26 -10.74 3.37 2.07
C GLY A 26 -11.48 4.06 3.21
N SER A 27 -10.74 4.37 4.27
CA SER A 27 -11.19 5.20 5.38
C SER A 27 -10.42 6.53 5.42
N VAL A 28 -10.89 7.49 6.21
CA VAL A 28 -10.20 8.79 6.35
C VAL A 28 -8.77 8.62 6.91
N SER A 29 -8.53 7.61 7.76
CA SER A 29 -7.19 7.32 8.29
C SER A 29 -6.21 6.82 7.24
N ASP A 30 -6.69 6.37 6.09
CA ASP A 30 -5.87 5.91 4.97
C ASP A 30 -5.21 7.08 4.24
N TYR A 31 -5.52 8.32 4.62
CA TYR A 31 -4.89 9.51 4.10
C TYR A 31 -4.01 10.15 5.16
N THR A 32 -2.83 10.60 4.74
CA THR A 32 -2.06 11.53 5.56
C THR A 32 -2.84 12.84 5.71
N ASN A 33 -2.75 13.46 6.89
CA ASN A 33 -3.37 14.75 7.18
C ASN A 33 -2.35 15.66 7.86
N THR A 34 -1.75 16.54 7.07
CA THR A 34 -0.66 17.41 7.51
C THR A 34 -1.11 18.86 7.43
N ALA A 35 -0.99 19.58 8.55
CA ALA A 35 -1.21 21.01 8.58
C ALA A 35 -0.14 21.75 7.79
N ASN A 36 -0.47 22.97 7.33
CA ASN A 36 0.46 23.83 6.61
C ASN A 36 1.14 23.15 5.42
N THR A 37 0.35 22.35 4.69
CA THR A 37 0.82 21.49 3.60
C THR A 37 -0.16 21.56 2.45
N ILE A 38 0.38 21.67 1.24
CA ILE A 38 -0.34 21.46 0.00
C ILE A 38 0.30 20.31 -0.78
N ALA A 39 -0.54 19.45 -1.35
CA ALA A 39 -0.15 18.35 -2.22
C ALA A 39 -1.06 18.34 -3.46
N LEU A 40 -0.48 18.57 -4.63
CA LEU A 40 -1.20 18.60 -5.91
C LEU A 40 -0.48 17.75 -6.95
N ALA A 41 -1.17 16.77 -7.49
CA ALA A 41 -0.73 16.02 -8.66
C ALA A 41 -1.16 16.72 -9.97
N PRO A 42 -0.64 16.30 -11.15
CA PRO A 42 -0.83 17.00 -12.41
C PRO A 42 -2.28 17.15 -12.86
N THR A 43 -3.17 16.24 -12.43
CA THR A 43 -4.58 16.25 -12.86
C THR A 43 -5.48 16.55 -11.66
N LEU A 44 -6.25 17.64 -11.73
CA LEU A 44 -7.28 17.95 -10.75
C LEU A 44 -8.55 17.14 -11.02
N VAL A 45 -9.16 16.64 -9.97
CA VAL A 45 -10.49 16.00 -9.98
C VAL A 45 -11.44 16.75 -9.05
N GLY A 46 -12.74 16.68 -9.32
CA GLY A 46 -13.75 17.39 -8.53
C GLY A 46 -13.53 18.90 -8.39
N ALA A 47 -13.03 19.57 -9.44
CA ALA A 47 -12.74 21.00 -9.43
C ALA A 47 -13.95 21.82 -8.90
N GLY A 48 -13.71 22.67 -7.91
CA GLY A 48 -14.75 23.49 -7.27
C GLY A 48 -15.53 22.78 -6.16
N SER A 49 -15.08 21.61 -5.69
CA SER A 49 -15.65 21.01 -4.49
C SER A 49 -15.38 21.88 -3.25
N THR A 50 -16.40 22.03 -2.41
CA THR A 50 -16.30 22.69 -1.11
C THR A 50 -16.34 21.66 0.01
N ALA A 51 -15.67 21.95 1.12
CA ALA A 51 -15.64 21.15 2.33
C ALA A 51 -15.56 22.08 3.56
N THR A 52 -16.23 21.70 4.64
CA THR A 52 -16.24 22.44 5.91
C THR A 52 -15.10 22.04 6.84
N SER A 53 -14.45 20.91 6.58
CA SER A 53 -13.29 20.38 7.29
C SER A 53 -12.35 19.61 6.36
N ALA A 54 -11.13 19.31 6.83
CA ALA A 54 -10.21 18.41 6.14
C ALA A 54 -10.80 17.00 5.96
N ASP A 55 -11.40 16.42 6.99
CA ASP A 55 -12.01 15.08 6.92
C ASP A 55 -13.12 15.00 5.87
N GLU A 56 -13.90 16.07 5.69
CA GLU A 56 -14.91 16.14 4.62
C GLU A 56 -14.25 16.21 3.24
N CYS A 57 -13.12 16.90 3.10
CA CYS A 57 -12.33 16.91 1.87
C CYS A 57 -11.73 15.53 1.55
N ILE A 58 -11.18 14.83 2.56
CA ILE A 58 -10.70 13.44 2.43
C ILE A 58 -11.85 12.52 2.04
N THR A 59 -13.02 12.67 2.67
CA THR A 59 -14.22 11.87 2.33
C THR A 59 -14.64 12.06 0.88
N LYS A 60 -14.54 13.28 0.34
CA LYS A 60 -14.79 13.53 -1.08
C LYS A 60 -13.75 12.88 -1.98
N CYS A 61 -12.46 12.94 -1.58
CA CYS A 61 -11.39 12.26 -2.30
C CYS A 61 -11.62 10.74 -2.34
N LEU A 62 -12.02 10.12 -1.22
CA LEU A 62 -12.42 8.70 -1.15
C LEU A 62 -13.58 8.32 -2.09
N THR A 63 -14.47 9.27 -2.42
CA THR A 63 -15.59 9.00 -3.34
C THR A 63 -15.20 9.06 -4.80
N ASP A 64 -14.04 9.62 -5.12
CA ASP A 64 -13.49 9.75 -6.46
C ASP A 64 -12.36 8.72 -6.64
N ALA A 65 -12.60 7.70 -7.46
CA ALA A 65 -11.69 6.57 -7.61
C ALA A 65 -10.30 6.95 -8.15
N ASP A 66 -10.18 8.12 -8.78
CA ASP A 66 -8.90 8.59 -9.29
C ASP A 66 -8.15 9.41 -8.23
N CYS A 67 -8.80 9.93 -7.18
CA CYS A 67 -8.16 10.83 -6.23
C CYS A 67 -7.09 10.12 -5.38
N THR A 68 -5.88 10.68 -5.40
CA THR A 68 -4.73 10.18 -4.61
C THR A 68 -4.12 11.26 -3.73
N TYR A 69 -4.37 12.53 -4.03
CA TYR A 69 -3.89 13.69 -3.28
C TYR A 69 -5.03 14.66 -3.01
N TRP A 70 -5.02 15.28 -1.83
CA TRP A 70 -6.02 16.27 -1.45
C TRP A 70 -5.38 17.46 -0.75
N SER A 71 -6.03 18.61 -0.85
CA SER A 71 -5.66 19.84 -0.14
C SER A 71 -6.89 20.69 0.12
N TRP A 72 -7.11 21.06 1.37
CA TRP A 72 -8.25 21.84 1.82
C TRP A 72 -7.79 23.21 2.32
N CYS A 73 -8.47 24.26 1.87
CA CYS A 73 -8.30 25.61 2.40
C CYS A 73 -9.25 25.80 3.59
N PRO A 74 -8.76 25.96 4.83
CA PRO A 74 -9.61 26.04 6.02
C PRO A 74 -10.64 27.17 5.95
N THR A 75 -11.85 26.92 6.45
CA THR A 75 -12.95 27.91 6.45
C THR A 75 -12.67 29.08 7.40
N ASP A 76 -11.88 28.84 8.44
CA ASP A 76 -11.43 29.78 9.46
C ASP A 76 -10.11 30.49 9.11
N ALA A 77 -9.53 30.23 7.94
CA ALA A 77 -8.36 30.98 7.47
C ALA A 77 -8.64 32.50 7.44
N THR A 78 -7.61 33.28 7.76
CA THR A 78 -7.71 34.76 7.81
C THR A 78 -7.82 35.40 6.42
N ALA A 79 -7.42 34.67 5.38
CA ALA A 79 -7.54 35.02 3.97
C ALA A 79 -7.81 33.76 3.14
N ASP A 80 -8.19 33.95 1.86
CA ASP A 80 -8.18 32.86 0.90
C ASP A 80 -6.77 32.26 0.77
N CYS A 81 -6.68 30.96 0.49
CA CYS A 81 -5.40 30.27 0.40
C CYS A 81 -4.74 30.53 -0.95
N THR A 82 -3.42 30.65 -0.96
CA THR A 82 -2.65 30.96 -2.17
C THR A 82 -1.95 29.71 -2.68
N LEU A 83 -2.19 29.35 -3.94
CA LEU A 83 -1.39 28.36 -4.66
C LEU A 83 -0.16 29.06 -5.24
N PRO A 84 1.06 28.63 -4.86
CA PRO A 84 2.26 29.16 -5.48
C PRO A 84 2.24 28.84 -6.98
N GLY A 85 2.44 29.85 -7.82
CA GLY A 85 2.58 29.63 -9.25
C GLY A 85 3.81 28.77 -9.55
N LEU A 86 3.64 27.72 -10.35
CA LEU A 86 4.71 26.77 -10.72
C LEU A 86 5.94 27.41 -11.39
N ASN A 87 5.82 28.66 -11.85
CA ASN A 87 6.88 29.43 -12.50
C ASN A 87 7.18 30.78 -11.81
N GLY A 88 6.78 30.96 -10.54
CA GLY A 88 6.85 32.27 -9.87
C GLY A 88 5.92 33.34 -10.49
N ALA A 89 4.96 32.91 -11.31
CA ALA A 89 3.89 33.73 -11.86
C ALA A 89 2.74 33.87 -10.84
N ALA A 90 1.78 34.75 -11.15
CA ALA A 90 0.69 35.12 -10.27
C ALA A 90 0.04 33.92 -9.58
N ASP A 91 -0.06 34.03 -8.26
CA ASP A 91 -0.68 33.06 -7.39
C ASP A 91 -2.14 32.81 -7.79
N THR A 92 -2.56 31.54 -7.80
CA THR A 92 -3.99 31.23 -7.90
C THR A 92 -4.58 31.30 -6.50
N THR A 93 -5.52 32.20 -6.29
CA THR A 93 -6.27 32.29 -5.03
C THR A 93 -7.34 31.20 -4.99
N VAL A 94 -7.38 30.47 -3.88
CA VAL A 94 -8.32 29.39 -3.58
C VAL A 94 -9.19 29.84 -2.42
N VAL A 95 -10.49 29.97 -2.70
CA VAL A 95 -11.45 30.45 -1.70
C VAL A 95 -11.48 29.55 -0.48
N LYS A 96 -11.69 30.14 0.69
CA LYS A 96 -11.85 29.38 1.94
C LYS A 96 -12.95 28.34 1.84
N GLY A 97 -12.70 27.17 2.41
CA GLY A 97 -13.56 25.99 2.32
C GLY A 97 -13.45 25.23 1.00
N ALA A 98 -12.62 25.65 0.04
CA ALA A 98 -12.40 24.86 -1.16
C ALA A 98 -11.55 23.61 -0.85
N CYS A 99 -11.88 22.52 -1.54
CA CYS A 99 -11.18 21.25 -1.51
C CYS A 99 -10.62 20.98 -2.92
N LEU A 100 -9.29 20.87 -3.00
CA LEU A 100 -8.55 20.51 -4.19
C LEU A 100 -8.23 19.02 -4.10
N MET A 101 -8.65 18.27 -5.10
CA MET A 101 -8.41 16.83 -5.21
C MET A 101 -7.66 16.60 -6.51
N SER A 102 -6.69 15.70 -6.50
CA SER A 102 -5.83 15.49 -7.66
C SER A 102 -5.22 14.10 -7.70
N TYR A 103 -4.72 13.74 -8.88
CA TYR A 103 -4.06 12.47 -9.13
C TYR A 103 -3.03 12.53 -10.25
N ASP A 104 -2.20 11.48 -10.31
CA ASP A 104 -1.32 11.20 -11.43
C ASP A 104 -1.89 10.00 -12.22
N GLY A 105 -2.33 10.26 -13.45
CA GLY A 105 -2.90 9.21 -14.30
C GLY A 105 -1.85 8.32 -15.00
N ALA A 106 -0.56 8.52 -14.74
CA ALA A 106 0.50 7.67 -15.27
C ALA A 106 0.77 6.48 -14.34
N ASP A 107 0.62 5.26 -14.87
CA ASP A 107 0.89 4.03 -14.12
C ASP A 107 2.31 4.00 -13.53
N GLY A 108 2.41 3.62 -12.26
CA GLY A 108 3.70 3.46 -11.56
C GLY A 108 4.46 4.76 -11.29
N ARG A 109 3.78 5.91 -11.36
CA ARG A 109 4.39 7.23 -11.11
C ARG A 109 3.61 8.01 -10.06
N HIS A 110 4.36 8.74 -9.23
CA HIS A 110 3.84 9.70 -8.25
C HIS A 110 4.43 11.09 -8.56
N ALA A 111 3.92 11.78 -9.58
CA ALA A 111 4.25 13.18 -9.78
C ALA A 111 3.39 14.04 -8.84
N VAL A 112 4.04 14.77 -7.92
CA VAL A 112 3.35 15.66 -6.98
C VAL A 112 4.13 16.95 -6.80
N PHE A 113 3.40 18.06 -6.76
CA PHE A 113 3.88 19.32 -6.22
C PHE A 113 3.52 19.39 -4.74
N THR A 114 4.53 19.51 -3.89
CA THR A 114 4.35 19.66 -2.44
C THR A 114 5.00 20.94 -1.96
N ALA A 115 4.25 21.73 -1.19
CA ALA A 115 4.79 22.87 -0.45
C ALA A 115 4.35 22.77 1.02
N THR A 116 5.28 23.07 1.92
CA THR A 116 5.08 23.00 3.37
C THR A 116 5.60 24.26 4.06
N GLY A 117 5.15 24.48 5.29
CA GLY A 117 5.65 25.54 6.16
C GLY A 117 4.59 26.58 6.52
N SER A 118 4.87 27.43 7.50
CA SER A 118 3.87 28.30 8.14
C SER A 118 3.18 29.32 7.22
N ALA A 119 3.73 29.58 6.03
CA ALA A 119 3.10 30.43 5.03
C ALA A 119 2.01 29.70 4.20
N VAL A 120 2.03 28.37 4.20
CA VAL A 120 1.02 27.53 3.55
C VAL A 120 -0.19 27.44 4.47
N LEU A 121 -1.34 27.95 4.03
CA LEU A 121 -2.58 27.93 4.81
C LEU A 121 -3.41 26.65 4.62
N PHE A 122 -2.99 25.77 3.73
CA PHE A 122 -3.68 24.51 3.45
C PHE A 122 -3.44 23.47 4.54
N GLN A 123 -4.43 22.58 4.70
CA GLN A 123 -4.19 21.22 5.20
C GLN A 123 -4.23 20.27 4.01
N GLY A 124 -3.34 19.30 3.96
CA GLY A 124 -3.28 18.41 2.81
C GLY A 124 -2.58 17.11 3.11
N GLY A 125 -2.62 16.23 2.11
CA GLY A 125 -2.00 14.93 2.19
C GLY A 125 -2.26 14.09 0.96
N HIS A 126 -1.99 12.81 1.11
CA HIS A 126 -2.08 11.81 0.07
C HIS A 126 -2.58 10.50 0.65
N TRP A 127 -3.15 9.68 -0.22
CA TRP A 127 -3.54 8.33 0.09
C TRP A 127 -2.29 7.51 0.44
N ASN A 128 -2.26 7.00 1.65
CA ASN A 128 -1.24 6.10 2.16
C ASN A 128 -1.93 4.82 2.69
N PRO A 129 -2.03 3.77 1.87
CA PRO A 129 -2.70 2.52 2.27
C PRO A 129 -2.04 1.82 3.45
N VAL A 130 -0.82 2.21 3.84
CA VAL A 130 -0.15 1.65 5.02
C VAL A 130 -0.85 2.09 6.32
N ASN A 131 -1.58 3.21 6.30
CA ASN A 131 -2.36 3.69 7.45
C ASN A 131 -3.77 3.10 7.53
N SER A 132 -4.18 2.29 6.55
CA SER A 132 -5.39 1.48 6.58
C SER A 132 -5.21 0.34 7.58
N VAL A 133 -5.07 0.64 8.88
CA VAL A 133 -5.15 -0.40 9.91
C VAL A 133 -6.54 -1.01 9.77
N PRO A 134 -6.69 -2.28 9.37
CA PRO A 134 -7.99 -2.92 9.46
C PRO A 134 -8.40 -2.80 10.93
N PRO A 135 -9.65 -2.42 11.25
CA PRO A 135 -10.09 -2.37 12.64
C PRO A 135 -9.69 -3.70 13.29
N VAL A 136 -8.86 -3.63 14.33
CA VAL A 136 -8.38 -4.80 15.07
C VAL A 136 -9.59 -5.44 15.73
N VAL A 137 -10.29 -6.29 14.98
CA VAL A 137 -11.31 -7.16 15.52
C VAL A 137 -10.54 -8.26 16.22
N ALA A 138 -10.38 -8.12 17.53
CA ALA A 138 -9.80 -9.13 18.40
C ALA A 138 -10.46 -10.49 18.09
N GLY A 139 -9.73 -11.37 17.40
CA GLY A 139 -10.15 -12.74 17.11
C GLY A 139 -10.73 -13.02 15.72
N THR A 140 -10.46 -12.21 14.69
CA THR A 140 -10.85 -12.60 13.32
C THR A 140 -9.71 -13.34 12.62
N VAL A 141 -9.99 -14.55 12.18
CA VAL A 141 -9.13 -15.35 11.30
C VAL A 141 -8.74 -14.50 10.10
N VAL A 142 -7.47 -14.10 10.01
CA VAL A 142 -6.90 -13.42 8.83
C VAL A 142 -7.20 -14.26 7.60
N ASN A 143 -7.76 -13.63 6.58
CA ASN A 143 -8.03 -14.31 5.33
C ASN A 143 -6.68 -14.61 4.68
N ALA A 144 -6.24 -15.86 4.71
CA ALA A 144 -4.94 -16.35 4.22
C ALA A 144 -4.71 -16.13 2.70
N SER A 145 -5.60 -15.41 2.02
CA SER A 145 -5.51 -15.09 0.60
C SER A 145 -5.22 -13.60 0.32
N ASP A 146 -5.17 -12.73 1.34
CA ASP A 146 -4.84 -11.31 1.16
C ASP A 146 -3.58 -10.91 1.93
N PRO A 147 -2.41 -10.84 1.25
CA PRO A 147 -1.15 -10.47 1.86
C PRO A 147 -1.11 -9.07 2.48
N ALA A 148 -2.01 -8.16 2.08
CA ALA A 148 -2.10 -6.83 2.67
C ALA A 148 -2.63 -6.87 4.11
N SER A 149 -3.41 -7.90 4.44
CA SER A 149 -3.93 -8.12 5.80
C SER A 149 -2.90 -8.70 6.79
N TRP A 150 -1.70 -9.05 6.32
CA TRP A 150 -0.66 -9.66 7.14
C TRP A 150 0.30 -8.66 7.77
N ILE A 151 0.30 -7.41 7.30
CA ILE A 151 1.14 -6.35 7.85
C ILE A 151 0.50 -5.90 9.17
N ASP A 152 1.11 -6.28 10.29
CA ASP A 152 0.80 -5.65 11.58
C ASP A 152 1.57 -4.31 11.64
N PRO A 153 0.89 -3.16 11.62
CA PRO A 153 1.53 -1.85 11.66
C PRO A 153 2.23 -1.55 12.99
N ALA A 154 2.06 -2.41 14.01
CA ALA A 154 2.55 -2.16 15.36
C ALA A 154 3.58 -3.20 15.87
N GLY A 155 4.00 -4.19 15.09
CA GLY A 155 5.00 -5.11 15.64
C GLY A 155 5.49 -6.29 14.80
N VAL A 156 6.56 -6.85 15.33
CA VAL A 156 7.13 -8.16 15.00
C VAL A 156 6.04 -9.24 15.07
N PRO A 157 5.84 -10.07 14.03
CA PRO A 157 4.93 -11.21 14.06
C PRO A 157 5.18 -12.06 15.31
N ALA A 158 4.10 -12.57 15.91
CA ALA A 158 4.18 -13.30 17.17
C ALA A 158 5.08 -14.56 17.08
N GLU A 159 5.23 -15.14 15.89
CA GLU A 159 6.12 -16.27 15.59
C GLU A 159 7.61 -15.92 15.70
N CYS A 160 7.94 -14.63 15.64
CA CYS A 160 9.29 -14.10 15.78
C CYS A 160 9.53 -13.52 17.19
N ASN A 161 8.53 -13.53 18.09
CA ASN A 161 8.68 -13.06 19.46
C ASN A 161 9.30 -14.15 20.35
N GLY A 162 10.53 -13.91 20.84
CA GLY A 162 11.12 -14.74 21.91
C GLY A 162 12.62 -14.97 21.80
N TRP A 163 13.20 -14.81 20.61
CA TRP A 163 14.64 -15.00 20.39
C TRP A 163 15.43 -13.69 20.27
N PHE A 164 14.74 -12.57 20.02
CA PHE A 164 15.39 -11.28 19.84
C PHE A 164 15.17 -10.34 21.03
N THR A 165 16.24 -9.67 21.43
CA THR A 165 16.20 -8.49 22.29
C THR A 165 16.80 -7.33 21.50
N GLY A 166 15.97 -6.39 21.01
CA GLY A 166 16.43 -5.16 20.31
C GLY A 166 15.92 -5.01 18.87
N ASP A 167 16.49 -4.05 18.14
CA ASP A 167 16.07 -3.59 16.79
C ASP A 167 16.41 -4.58 15.64
N GLN A 168 16.58 -5.87 15.91
CA GLN A 168 17.01 -6.87 14.91
C GLN A 168 16.00 -7.08 13.77
N TRP A 169 14.77 -6.58 13.89
CA TRP A 169 13.85 -6.49 12.76
C TRP A 169 14.31 -5.53 11.65
N SER A 170 15.15 -4.56 12.01
CA SER A 170 15.88 -3.69 11.08
C SER A 170 17.27 -4.23 10.72
N GLY A 171 17.61 -5.44 11.18
CA GLY A 171 18.85 -6.12 10.83
C GLY A 171 18.79 -6.78 9.47
N ASP A 172 19.96 -7.22 9.00
CA ASP A 172 20.15 -8.01 7.79
C ASP A 172 19.73 -9.47 7.94
N GLU A 173 19.48 -9.94 9.18
CA GLU A 173 19.10 -11.33 9.49
C GLU A 173 17.87 -11.38 10.43
N ILE A 174 16.92 -12.28 10.16
CA ILE A 174 15.78 -12.61 11.05
C ILE A 174 15.64 -14.12 11.25
N GLU A 175 15.23 -14.56 12.44
CA GLU A 175 14.95 -15.98 12.74
C GLU A 175 13.60 -16.15 13.48
N CYS A 176 12.66 -16.90 12.94
CA CYS A 176 11.33 -17.08 13.53
C CYS A 176 11.02 -18.56 13.79
N SER A 177 10.32 -18.84 14.89
CA SER A 177 9.85 -20.19 15.23
C SER A 177 8.42 -20.36 14.74
N ILE A 178 8.23 -21.25 13.77
CA ILE A 178 6.96 -21.42 13.05
C ILE A 178 6.33 -22.78 13.41
N CYS A 179 5.00 -22.86 13.32
CA CYS A 179 4.19 -24.05 13.62
C CYS A 179 4.15 -24.48 15.10
N SER A 180 4.51 -23.62 16.05
CA SER A 180 4.59 -23.92 17.49
C SER A 180 3.25 -24.17 18.22
N GLN A 181 2.11 -24.17 17.53
CA GLN A 181 0.77 -24.31 18.14
C GLN A 181 0.51 -25.66 18.85
N LEU A 182 1.50 -26.55 18.92
CA LEU A 182 1.42 -27.84 19.62
C LEU A 182 2.18 -27.89 20.95
N GLY A 183 2.70 -26.77 21.46
CA GLY A 183 3.22 -26.69 22.83
C GLY A 183 4.61 -27.29 23.05
N ASN A 184 5.37 -27.50 21.97
CA ASN A 184 6.81 -27.70 21.99
C ASN A 184 7.44 -26.63 21.08
N ASP A 185 8.72 -26.29 21.33
CA ASP A 185 9.51 -25.39 20.48
C ASP A 185 9.26 -25.69 19.00
N GLY A 186 8.95 -24.66 18.20
CA GLY A 186 8.32 -24.79 16.89
C GLY A 186 8.99 -25.82 15.98
N ASP A 187 8.17 -26.62 15.28
CA ASP A 187 8.64 -27.70 14.38
C ASP A 187 9.55 -27.16 13.27
N TYR A 188 9.47 -25.86 12.96
CA TYR A 188 10.31 -25.22 11.96
C TYR A 188 10.93 -23.91 12.46
N GLN A 189 12.16 -23.63 12.04
CA GLN A 189 12.85 -22.35 12.18
C GLN A 189 12.98 -21.73 10.78
N LEU A 190 12.50 -20.51 10.61
CA LEU A 190 12.72 -19.71 9.39
C LEU A 190 13.84 -18.72 9.67
N LYS A 191 14.96 -18.83 8.96
CA LYS A 191 16.03 -17.83 8.97
C LYS A 191 15.97 -17.07 7.66
N CYS A 192 16.03 -15.74 7.67
CA CYS A 192 16.07 -14.95 6.45
C CYS A 192 17.18 -13.92 6.52
N ASP A 193 17.91 -13.80 5.41
CA ASP A 193 18.99 -12.84 5.26
C ASP A 193 18.73 -11.97 4.01
N LEU A 194 19.06 -10.69 4.10
CA LEU A 194 19.07 -9.80 2.94
C LEU A 194 20.38 -10.04 2.20
N ASP A 195 20.29 -10.72 1.07
CA ASP A 195 21.45 -10.89 0.22
C ASP A 195 21.66 -9.66 -0.65
N THR A 196 22.71 -8.91 -0.32
CA THR A 196 23.17 -7.71 -1.04
C THR A 196 24.47 -7.99 -1.82
N ASP A 197 24.94 -9.24 -1.88
CA ASP A 197 26.24 -9.58 -2.44
C ASP A 197 26.27 -9.51 -3.99
N ILE A 198 25.10 -9.49 -4.64
CA ILE A 198 24.93 -9.33 -6.09
C ILE A 198 24.53 -7.89 -6.42
N ILE A 199 25.43 -7.21 -7.14
CA ILE A 199 25.17 -5.87 -7.69
C ILE A 199 23.95 -5.93 -8.64
N GLY A 200 22.83 -5.37 -8.17
CA GLY A 200 21.60 -5.21 -8.95
C GLY A 200 20.52 -6.27 -8.73
N ASP A 201 20.66 -7.13 -7.72
CA ASP A 201 19.62 -8.07 -7.29
C ASP A 201 19.62 -8.17 -5.77
N ASP A 202 18.96 -7.20 -5.12
CA ASP A 202 18.67 -7.31 -3.69
C ASP A 202 17.64 -8.44 -3.55
N SER A 203 17.95 -9.49 -2.81
CA SER A 203 17.03 -10.60 -2.61
C SER A 203 16.96 -11.00 -1.15
N VAL A 204 15.75 -11.21 -0.64
CA VAL A 204 15.56 -11.87 0.64
C VAL A 204 15.68 -13.37 0.40
N LYS A 205 16.65 -13.99 1.05
CA LYS A 205 16.81 -15.44 1.05
C LYS A 205 16.41 -15.96 2.41
N CYS A 206 15.47 -16.89 2.43
CA CYS A 206 15.10 -17.58 3.66
C CYS A 206 15.34 -19.07 3.58
N GLU A 207 15.76 -19.65 4.69
CA GLU A 207 15.88 -21.06 4.92
C GLU A 207 14.86 -21.47 5.98
N LEU A 208 13.93 -22.35 5.59
CA LEU A 208 13.04 -23.01 6.55
C LEU A 208 13.62 -24.37 6.89
N GLU A 209 14.04 -24.55 8.13
CA GLU A 209 14.63 -25.77 8.66
C GLU A 209 13.68 -26.42 9.66
N ALA A 210 13.58 -27.76 9.66
CA ALA A 210 12.88 -28.44 10.74
C ALA A 210 13.77 -28.44 12.00
N THR A 211 13.16 -28.34 13.18
CA THR A 211 13.90 -28.38 14.46
C THR A 211 13.82 -29.77 15.10
N GLY A 212 14.60 -29.99 16.17
CA GLY A 212 14.55 -31.21 16.96
C GLY A 212 14.93 -32.49 16.18
N ASN A 213 14.17 -33.57 16.39
CA ASN A 213 14.45 -34.86 15.75
C ASN A 213 14.11 -34.89 14.25
N GLU A 214 13.26 -33.97 13.77
CA GLU A 214 12.86 -33.90 12.37
C GLU A 214 13.98 -33.31 11.49
N ALA A 215 14.88 -32.51 12.07
CA ALA A 215 16.05 -31.93 11.42
C ALA A 215 16.96 -32.98 10.73
N LEU A 216 16.98 -34.22 11.22
CA LEU A 216 17.80 -35.28 10.65
C LEU A 216 17.29 -35.81 9.30
N THR A 217 16.04 -35.51 8.96
CA THR A 217 15.37 -36.02 7.75
C THR A 217 14.82 -34.94 6.84
N PHE A 218 14.82 -33.69 7.30
CA PHE A 218 14.31 -32.55 6.55
C PHE A 218 15.46 -31.79 5.88
N ASN A 219 15.42 -31.71 4.55
CA ASN A 219 16.31 -30.79 3.84
C ASN A 219 15.76 -29.38 3.99
N ALA A 220 16.61 -28.41 4.35
CA ALA A 220 16.25 -27.01 4.42
C ALA A 220 15.53 -26.58 3.13
N VAL A 221 14.43 -25.86 3.29
CA VAL A 221 13.67 -25.31 2.16
C VAL A 221 14.16 -23.90 1.91
N GLU A 222 14.79 -23.70 0.76
CA GLU A 222 15.24 -22.39 0.31
C GLU A 222 14.10 -21.62 -0.38
N ILE A 223 13.87 -20.41 0.12
CA ILE A 223 12.91 -19.43 -0.38
C ILE A 223 13.71 -18.21 -0.81
N SER A 224 13.42 -17.69 -2.00
CA SER A 224 14.03 -16.45 -2.48
C SER A 224 12.97 -15.51 -3.01
N CYS A 225 13.03 -14.27 -2.57
CA CYS A 225 12.19 -13.18 -3.03
C CYS A 225 13.08 -12.03 -3.50
N THR A 226 12.96 -11.66 -4.77
CA THR A 226 13.61 -10.47 -5.29
C THR A 226 12.98 -9.24 -4.64
N VAL A 227 13.80 -8.43 -3.98
CA VAL A 227 13.39 -7.17 -3.37
C VAL A 227 13.34 -6.12 -4.46
N ASP A 228 12.12 -5.77 -4.85
CA ASP A 228 11.86 -4.60 -5.69
C ASP A 228 11.28 -3.50 -4.80
N TRP A 229 12.14 -2.56 -4.39
CA TRP A 229 11.76 -1.40 -3.58
C TRP A 229 10.72 -0.49 -4.24
N THR A 230 10.50 -0.64 -5.55
CA THR A 230 9.44 0.09 -6.27
C THR A 230 8.07 -0.59 -6.20
N LYS A 231 8.02 -1.84 -5.71
CA LYS A 231 6.79 -2.62 -5.53
C LYS A 231 6.39 -2.67 -4.06
N VAL A 232 5.08 -2.72 -3.83
CA VAL A 232 4.53 -3.02 -2.50
C VAL A 232 5.03 -4.41 -2.03
N PRO A 233 5.30 -4.59 -0.72
CA PRO A 233 5.94 -5.81 -0.18
C PRO A 233 5.24 -7.10 -0.63
N GLN A 234 3.91 -7.04 -0.70
CA GLN A 234 3.04 -8.14 -1.10
C GLN A 234 3.30 -8.65 -2.52
N ASN A 235 4.03 -7.90 -3.35
CA ASN A 235 4.32 -8.25 -4.73
C ASN A 235 5.81 -8.58 -4.98
N GLN A 236 6.61 -8.71 -3.92
CA GLN A 236 8.04 -8.99 -4.03
C GLN A 236 8.34 -10.49 -4.14
N CYS A 237 7.48 -11.37 -3.58
CA CYS A 237 7.67 -12.82 -3.62
C CYS A 237 6.76 -13.52 -4.65
N ASN A 238 7.23 -14.67 -5.15
CA ASN A 238 6.37 -15.63 -5.86
C ASN A 238 5.63 -16.53 -4.86
N TRP A 239 4.44 -16.11 -4.42
CA TRP A 239 3.67 -16.83 -3.40
C TRP A 239 3.27 -18.25 -3.79
N ALA A 240 3.08 -18.53 -5.08
CA ALA A 240 2.75 -19.86 -5.56
C ALA A 240 3.95 -20.82 -5.43
N ASP A 241 5.18 -20.32 -5.63
CA ASP A 241 6.40 -21.09 -5.39
C ASP A 241 6.56 -21.41 -3.90
N ILE A 242 6.37 -20.40 -3.04
CA ILE A 242 6.40 -20.57 -1.57
C ILE A 242 5.38 -21.62 -1.12
N ASP A 243 4.12 -21.54 -1.58
CA ASP A 243 3.07 -22.51 -1.25
C ASP A 243 3.37 -23.95 -1.70
N SER A 244 4.21 -24.11 -2.74
CA SER A 244 4.59 -25.43 -3.24
C SER A 244 5.74 -26.06 -2.45
N LYS A 245 6.54 -25.23 -1.75
CA LYS A 245 7.75 -25.65 -1.04
C LYS A 245 7.55 -25.77 0.47
N VAL A 246 6.72 -24.91 1.04
CA VAL A 246 6.56 -24.76 2.49
C VAL A 246 5.45 -25.69 3.01
N PRO A 247 5.64 -26.39 4.15
CA PRO A 247 4.60 -27.23 4.75
C PRO A 247 3.38 -26.40 5.14
N GLU A 248 2.19 -27.01 5.12
CA GLU A 248 0.91 -26.30 5.27
C GLU A 248 0.85 -25.39 6.52
N CYS A 249 1.42 -25.82 7.65
CA CYS A 249 1.43 -25.04 8.88
C CYS A 249 2.31 -23.79 8.82
N ALA A 250 3.32 -23.78 7.93
CA ALA A 250 4.30 -22.71 7.83
C ALA A 250 3.97 -21.72 6.70
N LYS A 251 3.07 -22.07 5.76
CA LYS A 251 2.73 -21.21 4.62
C LYS A 251 2.31 -19.81 5.06
N GLU A 252 1.35 -19.74 5.97
CA GLU A 252 0.76 -18.46 6.38
C GLU A 252 1.75 -17.61 7.21
N PRO A 253 2.47 -18.16 8.20
CA PRO A 253 3.52 -17.43 8.91
C PRO A 253 4.68 -16.96 8.04
N VAL A 254 5.21 -17.82 7.15
CA VAL A 254 6.31 -17.47 6.25
C VAL A 254 5.91 -16.29 5.37
N LYS A 255 4.71 -16.32 4.80
CA LYS A 255 4.24 -15.23 3.95
C LYS A 255 4.02 -13.93 4.73
N ARG A 256 3.49 -14.00 5.95
CA ARG A 256 3.36 -12.81 6.83
C ARG A 256 4.72 -12.19 7.14
N ILE A 257 5.70 -13.00 7.52
CA ILE A 257 7.06 -12.54 7.81
C ILE A 257 7.67 -11.86 6.58
N LEU A 258 7.65 -12.53 5.42
CA LEU A 258 8.18 -12.01 4.17
C LEU A 258 7.46 -10.76 3.65
N ALA A 259 6.14 -10.66 3.87
CA ALA A 259 5.36 -9.48 3.47
C ALA A 259 5.57 -8.28 4.39
N THR A 260 6.09 -8.49 5.60
CA THR A 260 6.27 -7.43 6.61
C THR A 260 7.72 -6.99 6.73
N TRP A 261 8.68 -7.88 6.44
CA TRP A 261 10.09 -7.59 6.65
C TRP A 261 10.62 -6.52 5.69
N ARG A 262 11.28 -5.52 6.29
CA ARG A 262 11.88 -4.34 5.66
C ARG A 262 13.30 -4.18 6.21
N PRO A 263 14.27 -4.92 5.68
CA PRO A 263 15.66 -4.65 6.04
C PRO A 263 16.00 -3.21 5.62
N ASP A 264 16.62 -2.43 6.51
CA ASP A 264 17.08 -1.04 6.30
C ASP A 264 16.05 0.12 6.26
N GLU A 265 14.78 -0.08 6.65
CA GLU A 265 13.86 1.02 7.03
C GLU A 265 13.95 1.38 8.53
#